data_AF-A0A9N9CNI2-F1
#
_entry.id   AF-A0A9N9CNI2-F1
#
_cell.length_a   1.000
_cell.length_b   1.000
_cell.length_c   1.000
_cell.angle_alpha   90.00
_cell.angle_beta   90.00
_cell.angle_gamma   90.00
#
_symmetry.space_group_name_H-M   'P 1'
#
loop_
_entity.id
_entity.type
_entity.pdbx_description
1 polymer ?
#
loop_
_entity_poly.entity_id
_entity_poly.type
_entity_poly.pdbx_seq_one_letter_code
_entity_poly.pdbx_strand_id
1 'polypeptide(L)'
;ADSLIRFVSKAENNSKFFCEANIDNYNDISIRSCIPVSLRAGMREVSIRAPCCKRWFDCAECHAEVADHQIHKTVEMVFACKKCKKVFRKDMENFDETDEYCPNCDNHYVLDAKTPQFGIGVEGDDPRKDNRMIKDERTKIDSEKSIFNQDLSHRMG
;
A
#
# COMPACT_ATOMS: atom_id res chain seq x y z
N ALA A 1 -25.26 -11.33 3.86
CA ALA A 1 -24.78 -10.03 4.34
C ALA A 1 -23.29 -10.18 4.42
N ASP A 2 -22.61 -9.82 3.33
CA ASP A 2 -21.21 -10.17 3.14
C ASP A 2 -20.40 -9.27 4.06
N SER A 3 -20.02 -9.81 5.22
CA SER A 3 -19.20 -9.08 6.17
C SER A 3 -17.75 -9.19 5.73
N LEU A 4 -17.16 -8.03 5.43
CA LEU A 4 -15.80 -7.93 4.95
C LEU A 4 -14.87 -7.89 6.16
N ILE A 5 -14.09 -8.96 6.35
CA ILE A 5 -13.16 -9.10 7.46
C ILE A 5 -11.75 -8.81 7.00
N ARG A 6 -11.07 -7.99 7.80
CA ARG A 6 -9.66 -7.67 7.64
C ARG A 6 -8.85 -8.40 8.70
N PHE A 7 -7.89 -9.20 8.27
CA PHE A 7 -7.01 -9.94 9.16
C PHE A 7 -5.58 -9.97 8.63
N VAL A 8 -4.62 -10.12 9.54
CA VAL A 8 -3.21 -10.28 9.19
C VAL A 8 -2.93 -11.77 9.08
N SER A 9 -2.52 -12.21 7.90
CA SER A 9 -2.09 -13.58 7.65
C SER A 9 -0.57 -13.65 7.50
N LYS A 10 0.01 -14.78 7.89
CA LYS A 10 1.45 -15.02 7.85
C LYS A 10 1.73 -16.16 6.88
N ALA A 11 2.52 -15.90 5.85
CA ALA A 11 2.95 -16.92 4.91
C ALA A 11 4.12 -17.74 5.47
N GLU A 12 4.39 -18.89 4.85
CA GLU A 12 5.43 -19.86 5.25
C GLU A 12 6.85 -19.26 5.26
N ASN A 13 7.10 -18.26 4.42
CA ASN A 13 8.36 -17.50 4.36
C ASN A 13 8.46 -16.38 5.41
N ASN A 14 7.65 -16.41 6.47
CA ASN A 14 7.61 -15.41 7.55
C ASN A 14 7.13 -14.01 7.10
N SER A 15 6.64 -13.85 5.86
CA SER A 15 6.11 -12.58 5.39
C SER A 15 4.66 -12.37 5.85
N LYS A 16 4.34 -11.15 6.30
CA LYS A 16 3.01 -10.75 6.74
C LYS A 16 2.22 -10.16 5.58
N PHE A 17 0.96 -10.56 5.44
CA PHE A 17 0.01 -10.04 4.47
C PHE A 17 -1.20 -9.48 5.19
N PHE A 18 -1.69 -8.34 4.70
CA PHE A 18 -3.01 -7.87 5.05
C PHE A 18 -4.01 -8.50 4.09
N CYS A 19 -4.89 -9.35 4.59
CA CYS A 19 -5.87 -10.06 3.79
C CYS A 19 -7.28 -9.54 4.08
N GLU A 20 -8.03 -9.29 3.01
CA GLU A 20 -9.46 -9.01 3.07
C GLU A 20 -10.19 -10.29 2.64
N ALA A 21 -11.08 -10.80 3.49
CA ALA A 21 -11.96 -11.91 3.15
C ALA A 21 -13.42 -11.52 3.31
N ASN A 22 -14.28 -12.14 2.51
CA ASN A 22 -15.71 -12.13 2.74
C ASN A 22 -16.09 -13.34 3.58
N ILE A 23 -16.97 -13.11 4.55
CA ILE A 23 -17.74 -14.18 5.18
C ILE A 23 -19.08 -14.28 4.46
N ASP A 24 -19.30 -15.42 3.83
CA ASP A 24 -20.60 -15.79 3.28
C ASP A 24 -21.56 -16.22 4.40
N ASN A 25 -22.87 -16.21 4.15
CA ASN A 25 -23.89 -16.58 5.14
C ASN A 25 -23.74 -18.03 5.70
N TYR A 26 -22.90 -18.86 5.09
CA TYR A 26 -22.57 -20.23 5.52
C TYR A 26 -21.24 -20.33 6.31
N ASN A 27 -20.64 -19.20 6.72
CA ASN A 27 -19.34 -19.12 7.42
C ASN A 27 -18.12 -19.59 6.61
N ASP A 28 -18.24 -19.70 5.29
CA ASP A 28 -17.07 -19.90 4.42
C ASP A 28 -16.29 -18.58 4.26
N ILE A 29 -14.97 -18.67 4.46
CA ILE A 29 -14.04 -17.52 4.36
C ILE A 29 -13.41 -17.54 2.98
N SER A 30 -13.83 -16.63 2.11
CA SER A 30 -13.23 -16.46 0.78
C SER A 30 -12.24 -15.30 0.78
N ILE A 31 -10.95 -15.59 0.53
CA ILE A 31 -9.90 -14.55 0.45
C ILE A 31 -10.10 -13.76 -0.84
N ARG A 32 -10.35 -12.45 -0.70
CA ARG A 32 -10.62 -11.54 -1.80
C ARG A 32 -9.35 -10.87 -2.31
N SER A 33 -8.48 -10.46 -1.40
CA SER A 33 -7.17 -9.89 -1.73
C SER A 33 -6.19 -10.08 -0.57
N CYS A 34 -4.92 -10.24 -0.87
CA CYS A 34 -3.84 -10.23 0.12
C CYS A 34 -2.73 -9.31 -0.39
N ILE A 35 -2.44 -8.25 0.36
CA ILE A 35 -1.40 -7.26 0.05
C ILE A 35 -0.24 -7.48 1.01
N PRO A 36 1.02 -7.60 0.52
CA PRO A 36 2.17 -7.73 1.41
C PRO A 36 2.35 -6.46 2.23
N VAL A 37 2.59 -6.61 3.54
CA VAL A 37 2.80 -5.48 4.46
C VAL A 37 4.00 -4.62 4.03
N SER A 38 4.97 -5.21 3.33
CA SER A 38 6.14 -4.51 2.78
C SER A 38 5.81 -3.46 1.72
N LEU A 39 4.69 -3.55 0.99
CA LEU A 39 4.29 -2.55 -0.01
C LEU A 39 3.74 -1.25 0.60
N ARG A 40 3.47 -1.19 1.91
CA ARG A 40 3.20 0.06 2.63
C ARG A 40 4.46 0.80 3.08
N ALA A 41 5.64 0.20 2.95
CA ALA A 41 6.91 0.78 3.38
C ALA A 41 7.59 1.59 2.25
N GLY A 42 6.91 2.62 1.75
CA GLY A 42 7.45 3.49 0.71
C GLY A 42 7.69 4.90 1.23
N MET A 43 8.97 5.25 1.44
CA MET A 43 9.51 6.60 1.70
C MET A 43 9.44 7.08 3.16
N ARG A 44 10.44 6.68 3.95
CA ARG A 44 10.75 7.34 5.22
C ARG A 44 12.20 7.82 5.26
N GLU A 45 12.34 9.15 5.28
CA GLU A 45 13.60 9.89 5.25
C GLU A 45 14.36 9.93 6.59
N VAL A 46 13.65 9.71 7.71
CA VAL A 46 14.15 9.93 9.07
C VAL A 46 13.70 8.79 9.98
N SER A 47 14.55 8.35 10.91
CA SER A 47 14.14 7.44 11.99
C SER A 47 13.86 8.19 13.28
N ILE A 48 12.87 7.72 14.03
CA ILE A 48 12.40 8.30 15.28
C ILE A 48 12.88 7.44 16.44
N ARG A 49 13.41 8.07 17.49
CA ARG A 49 13.70 7.36 18.74
C ARG A 49 12.46 7.33 19.61
N ALA A 50 11.95 6.14 19.90
CA ALA A 50 10.81 5.99 20.80
C ALA A 50 11.27 6.20 22.26
N PRO A 51 10.67 7.14 23.03
CA PRO A 51 11.07 7.42 24.42
C PRO A 51 10.78 6.25 25.37
N CYS A 52 9.76 5.46 25.07
CA CYS A 52 9.36 4.28 25.86
C CYS A 52 10.38 3.13 25.78
N CYS A 53 10.76 2.72 24.56
CA CYS A 53 11.65 1.58 24.34
C CYS A 53 13.13 1.96 24.20
N LYS A 54 13.45 3.25 24.04
CA LYS A 54 14.78 3.80 23.72
C LYS A 54 15.41 3.20 22.45
N ARG A 55 14.60 2.60 21.57
CA ARG A 55 14.98 2.02 20.29
C ARG A 55 14.59 2.95 19.13
N TRP A 56 15.25 2.75 18.00
CA TRP A 56 14.99 3.49 16.78
C TRP A 56 13.96 2.77 15.94
N PHE A 57 12.96 3.51 15.48
CA PHE A 57 11.94 2.99 14.60
C PHE A 57 11.81 3.91 13.41
N ASP A 58 11.42 3.33 12.30
CA ASP A 58 11.01 4.10 11.15
C ASP A 58 9.63 4.70 11.47
N CYS A 59 8.60 3.90 11.76
CA CYS A 59 7.22 4.39 11.99
C CYS A 59 6.76 4.37 13.43
N ALA A 60 5.70 5.15 13.71
CA ALA A 60 4.80 4.87 14.82
C ALA A 60 4.13 3.49 14.70
N GLU A 61 3.65 3.11 13.52
CA GLU A 61 3.12 1.76 13.23
C GLU A 61 4.19 0.66 13.40
N CYS A 62 5.41 0.88 12.89
CA CYS A 62 6.55 -0.02 13.08
C CYS A 62 6.85 -0.29 14.56
N HIS A 63 6.66 0.71 15.45
CA HIS A 63 6.77 0.50 16.88
C HIS A 63 5.64 -0.38 17.42
N ALA A 64 4.40 -0.12 17.01
CA ALA A 64 3.23 -0.89 17.44
C ALA A 64 3.31 -2.37 17.02
N GLU A 65 4.05 -2.71 15.97
CA GLU A 65 4.29 -4.11 15.58
C GLU A 65 5.31 -4.84 16.47
N VAL A 66 6.24 -4.10 17.08
CA VAL A 66 7.35 -4.67 17.86
C VAL A 66 7.09 -4.58 19.36
N ALA A 67 6.32 -3.58 19.78
CA ALA A 67 6.05 -3.28 21.18
C ALA A 67 4.56 -3.39 21.48
N ASP A 68 4.24 -3.97 22.64
CA ASP A 68 2.86 -4.18 23.10
C ASP A 68 2.18 -2.91 23.66
N HIS A 69 2.73 -1.72 23.36
CA HIS A 69 2.22 -0.44 23.88
C HIS A 69 2.32 0.67 22.84
N GLN A 70 1.53 1.72 23.03
CA GLN A 70 1.56 2.92 22.20
C GLN A 70 2.79 3.80 22.55
N ILE A 71 3.40 4.43 21.55
CA ILE A 71 4.50 5.38 21.77
C ILE A 71 4.02 6.52 22.70
N HIS A 72 4.79 6.79 23.74
CA HIS A 72 4.54 7.92 24.63
C HIS A 72 4.80 9.25 23.90
N LYS A 73 3.84 10.17 23.96
CA LYS A 73 3.98 11.51 23.39
C LYS A 73 4.88 12.35 24.29
N THR A 74 5.97 12.88 23.74
CA THR A 74 6.87 13.80 24.45
C THR A 74 6.94 15.12 23.68
N VAL A 75 7.16 16.21 24.40
CA VAL A 75 7.32 17.55 23.79
C VAL A 75 8.58 17.57 22.92
N GLU A 76 9.67 16.99 23.40
CA GLU A 76 10.90 16.85 22.63
C GLU A 76 10.92 15.48 21.92
N MET A 77 11.11 15.48 20.60
CA MET A 77 11.32 14.28 19.80
C MET A 77 12.74 14.24 19.22
N VAL A 78 13.33 13.05 19.24
CA VAL A 78 14.69 12.83 18.73
C VAL A 78 14.60 12.10 17.40
N PHE A 79 15.16 12.72 16.38
CA PHE A 79 15.14 12.27 15.01
C PHE A 79 16.57 11.96 14.53
N ALA A 80 16.71 10.98 13.65
CA ALA A 80 17.96 10.70 12.95
C ALA A 80 17.74 10.73 11.44
N CYS A 81 18.44 11.65 10.78
CA CYS A 81 18.35 11.79 9.33
C CYS A 81 19.07 10.62 8.64
N LYS A 82 18.42 9.90 7.73
CA LYS A 82 19.06 8.79 7.02
C LYS A 82 20.07 9.24 5.97
N LYS A 83 19.89 10.44 5.38
CA LYS A 83 20.85 11.02 4.42
C LYS A 83 22.18 11.35 5.08
N CYS A 84 22.13 11.94 6.28
CA CYS A 84 23.29 12.58 6.90
C CYS A 84 23.76 11.86 8.18
N LYS A 85 22.98 10.88 8.63
CA LYS A 85 23.20 10.04 9.83
C LYS A 85 23.40 10.83 11.12
N LYS A 86 23.06 12.12 11.12
CA LYS A 86 23.13 12.98 12.31
C LYS A 86 21.81 12.93 13.06
N VAL A 87 21.94 12.89 14.38
CA VAL A 87 20.83 12.91 15.33
C VAL A 87 20.57 14.36 15.72
N PHE A 88 19.32 14.80 15.64
CA PHE A 88 18.89 16.11 16.08
C PHE A 88 17.62 15.98 16.93
N ARG A 89 17.35 17.01 17.72
CA ARG A 89 16.17 17.07 18.60
C ARG A 89 15.28 18.18 18.09
N LYS A 90 13.97 17.95 18.17
CA LYS A 90 12.97 18.93 17.78
C LYS A 90 11.83 18.96 18.76
N ASP A 91 11.39 20.17 19.09
CA ASP A 91 10.28 20.43 19.98
C ASP A 91 8.98 20.43 19.17
N MET A 92 8.02 19.60 19.58
CA MET A 92 6.74 19.39 18.88
C MET A 92 5.68 20.45 19.24
N GLU A 93 5.95 21.32 20.22
CA GLU A 93 5.02 22.38 20.66
C GLU A 93 4.99 23.58 19.70
N ASN A 94 6.10 23.89 19.04
CA ASN A 94 6.22 25.05 18.15
C ASN A 94 6.69 24.59 16.76
N PHE A 95 5.79 23.96 16.02
CA PHE A 95 6.07 23.48 14.67
C PHE A 95 5.97 24.64 13.66
N ASP A 96 7.11 25.08 13.14
CA ASP A 96 7.21 26.11 12.10
C ASP A 96 7.64 25.53 10.74
N GLU A 97 7.42 26.23 9.63
CA GLU A 97 7.77 25.73 8.27
C GLU A 97 9.29 25.50 8.10
N THR A 98 10.10 26.24 8.85
CA THR A 98 11.56 26.05 8.91
C THR A 98 11.95 24.70 9.52
N ASP A 99 11.04 24.08 10.25
CA ASP A 99 11.28 22.86 10.99
C ASP A 99 11.20 21.61 10.15
N GLU A 100 10.64 21.68 8.94
CA GLU A 100 10.46 20.55 8.03
C GLU A 100 11.78 20.00 7.45
N TYR A 101 12.88 20.72 7.69
CA TYR A 101 14.20 20.41 7.16
C TYR A 101 15.16 19.93 8.25
N CYS A 102 16.04 19.01 7.87
CA CYS A 102 17.16 18.62 8.71
C CYS A 102 18.19 19.78 8.78
N PRO A 103 18.57 20.27 9.98
CA PRO A 103 19.46 21.43 10.14
C PRO A 103 20.89 21.21 9.63
N ASN A 104 21.22 19.99 9.22
CA ASN A 104 22.57 19.62 8.83
C ASN A 104 22.72 19.35 7.32
N CYS A 105 21.63 19.17 6.57
CA CYS A 105 21.72 18.84 5.15
C CYS A 105 20.45 19.14 4.35
N ASP A 106 19.55 19.94 4.92
CA ASP A 106 18.35 20.47 4.26
C ASP A 106 17.46 19.39 3.64
N ASN A 107 17.47 18.18 4.23
CA ASN A 107 16.56 17.14 3.81
C ASN A 107 15.16 17.43 4.38
N HIS A 108 14.19 17.62 3.48
CA HIS A 108 12.77 17.68 3.85
C HIS A 108 12.30 16.30 4.30
N TYR A 109 11.86 16.19 5.54
CA TYR A 109 11.47 14.91 6.13
C TYR A 109 9.96 14.74 6.29
N VAL A 110 9.18 15.77 5.99
CA VAL A 110 7.72 15.77 6.02
C VAL A 110 7.22 15.50 4.60
N LEU A 111 7.28 14.25 4.16
CA LEU A 111 6.78 13.91 2.82
C LEU A 111 5.25 13.87 2.81
N ASP A 112 4.65 14.58 1.86
CA ASP A 112 3.24 14.42 1.54
C ASP A 112 2.97 12.98 1.07
N ALA A 113 1.95 12.36 1.66
CA ALA A 113 1.58 11.00 1.31
C ALA A 113 1.12 10.92 -0.15
N LYS A 114 2.03 10.52 -1.05
CA LYS A 114 1.69 10.20 -2.44
C LYS A 114 0.96 8.85 -2.44
N THR A 115 -0.34 8.88 -2.69
CA THR A 115 -1.09 7.64 -2.97
C THR A 115 -0.52 7.03 -4.25
N PRO A 116 -0.15 5.73 -4.26
CA PRO A 116 0.26 5.08 -5.49
C PRO A 116 -0.96 5.09 -6.42
N GLN A 117 -0.86 5.85 -7.50
CA GLN A 117 -1.86 5.81 -8.56
C GLN A 117 -1.79 4.40 -9.15
N PHE A 118 -2.86 3.62 -9.00
CA PHE A 118 -3.00 2.32 -9.63
C PHE A 118 -3.03 2.52 -11.16
N GLY A 119 -1.86 2.50 -11.79
CA GLY A 119 -1.75 2.43 -13.24
C GLY A 119 -2.13 1.02 -13.67
N ILE A 120 -3.28 0.86 -14.33
CA ILE A 120 -3.61 -0.39 -15.01
C ILE A 120 -2.73 -0.45 -16.27
N GLY A 121 -1.58 -1.12 -16.15
CA GLY A 121 -0.75 -1.45 -17.31
C GLY A 121 -1.39 -2.63 -18.02
N VAL A 122 -2.03 -2.41 -19.17
CA VAL A 122 -2.33 -3.52 -20.08
C VAL A 122 -1.00 -3.90 -20.72
N GLU A 123 -0.34 -4.90 -20.15
CA GLU A 123 0.82 -5.54 -20.77
C GLU A 123 0.34 -6.23 -22.05
N GLY A 124 0.50 -5.54 -23.18
CA GLY A 124 0.33 -6.14 -24.49
C GLY A 124 1.55 -7.01 -24.77
N ASP A 125 1.43 -8.31 -24.52
CA ASP A 125 2.39 -9.29 -25.03
C ASP A 125 2.50 -9.20 -26.56
N ASP A 126 3.69 -9.57 -27.08
CA ASP A 126 4.13 -9.35 -28.46
C ASP A 126 2.99 -9.51 -29.50
N PRO A 127 2.71 -8.49 -30.35
CA PRO A 127 1.66 -8.53 -31.35
C PRO A 127 1.76 -9.68 -32.36
N ARG A 128 2.91 -10.37 -32.46
CA ARG A 128 3.06 -11.59 -33.26
C ARG A 128 2.42 -12.83 -32.63
N LYS A 129 2.25 -12.85 -31.31
CA LYS A 129 1.80 -14.02 -30.55
C LYS A 129 0.31 -13.94 -30.21
N ASP A 130 -0.20 -12.74 -29.91
CA ASP A 130 -1.61 -12.50 -29.59
C ASP A 130 -2.30 -11.55 -30.56
N ASN A 131 -2.82 -12.12 -31.65
CA ASN A 131 -3.59 -11.40 -32.68
C ASN A 131 -4.98 -10.88 -32.21
N ARG A 132 -5.30 -11.02 -30.91
CA ARG A 132 -6.59 -10.63 -30.33
C ARG A 132 -6.71 -9.13 -30.05
N MET A 133 -5.58 -8.44 -29.89
CA MET A 133 -5.55 -6.99 -29.61
C MET A 133 -5.40 -6.13 -30.87
N ILE A 134 -4.99 -6.70 -32.00
CA ILE A 134 -4.88 -5.99 -33.28
C ILE A 134 -6.18 -6.18 -34.06
N LYS A 135 -6.93 -5.08 -34.23
CA LYS A 135 -8.12 -5.05 -35.06
C LYS A 135 -7.73 -4.84 -36.52
N ASP A 136 -7.88 -5.86 -37.34
CA ASP A 136 -7.69 -5.76 -38.79
C ASP A 136 -8.94 -5.13 -39.44
N GLU A 137 -8.75 -3.97 -40.08
CA GLU A 137 -9.80 -3.17 -40.72
C GLU A 137 -10.33 -3.80 -42.03
N ARG A 138 -9.65 -4.82 -42.56
CA ARG A 138 -10.05 -5.50 -43.80
C ARG A 138 -11.18 -6.52 -43.60
N THR A 139 -11.36 -7.01 -42.38
CA THR A 139 -12.39 -7.99 -42.03
C THR A 139 -13.74 -7.31 -41.79
N LYS A 140 -14.77 -7.71 -42.54
CA LYS A 140 -16.16 -7.30 -42.29
C LYS A 140 -16.55 -7.71 -40.87
N ILE A 141 -16.98 -6.74 -40.07
CA ILE A 141 -17.49 -6.97 -38.72
C ILE A 141 -18.85 -7.67 -38.87
N ASP A 142 -18.91 -8.95 -38.46
CA ASP A 142 -20.17 -9.68 -38.34
C ASP A 142 -21.02 -9.05 -37.21
N SER A 143 -22.09 -8.34 -37.57
CA SER A 143 -23.01 -7.68 -36.61
C SER A 143 -23.60 -8.67 -35.59
N GLU A 144 -23.78 -9.93 -36.02
CA GLU A 144 -24.39 -11.01 -35.21
C GLU A 144 -23.49 -11.53 -34.08
N LYS A 145 -22.17 -11.27 -34.15
CA LYS A 145 -21.20 -11.67 -33.10
C LYS A 145 -20.89 -10.55 -32.12
N SER A 146 -21.53 -9.39 -32.25
CA SER A 146 -21.37 -8.29 -31.32
C SER A 146 -22.02 -8.64 -29.97
N ILE A 147 -21.34 -8.27 -28.89
CA ILE A 147 -21.78 -8.51 -27.49
C ILE A 147 -23.19 -7.92 -27.23
N PHE A 148 -23.60 -6.92 -28.01
CA PHE A 148 -24.89 -6.26 -27.89
C PHE A 148 -26.07 -7.01 -28.53
N ASN A 149 -25.84 -8.01 -29.38
CA ASN A 149 -26.88 -8.75 -30.11
C ASN A 149 -26.98 -10.24 -29.71
N GLN A 150 -26.29 -10.69 -28.66
CA GLN A 150 -26.41 -12.06 -28.18
C GLN A 150 -27.71 -12.23 -27.37
N ASP A 151 -28.67 -12.97 -27.92
CA ASP A 151 -29.88 -13.39 -27.21
C ASP A 151 -29.52 -14.41 -26.12
N LEU A 152 -29.49 -13.96 -24.86
CA LEU A 152 -29.13 -14.76 -23.69
C LEU A 152 -30.28 -15.62 -23.14
N SER A 153 -31.43 -15.64 -23.81
CA SER A 153 -32.63 -16.35 -23.37
C SER A 153 -32.45 -17.87 -23.25
N HIS A 154 -31.45 -18.47 -23.89
CA HIS A 154 -31.23 -19.92 -23.87
C HIS A 154 -30.46 -20.47 -22.65
N ARG A 155 -29.88 -19.62 -21.79
CA ARG A 155 -29.09 -20.05 -20.61
C ARG A 155 -29.71 -19.70 -19.26
N MET A 156 -30.89 -19.08 -19.26
CA MET A 156 -31.69 -18.78 -18.07
C MET A 156 -32.85 -19.77 -18.02
N GLY A 157 -32.52 -21.05 -17.81
CA GLY A 157 -33.46 -22.13 -17.52
C GLY A 157 -33.46 -22.41 -16.03
#